data_AF-A0A1V6AYU1-F1
#
_entry.id   AF-A0A1V6AYU1-F1
#
_cell.length_a   1.000
_cell.length_b   1.000
_cell.length_c   1.000
_cell.angle_alpha   90.00
_cell.angle_beta   90.00
_cell.angle_gamma   90.00
#
_symmetry.space_group_name_H-M   'P 1'
#
loop_
_entity.id
_entity.type
_entity.pdbx_description
1 polymer ?
#
loop_
_entity_poly.entity_id
_entity_poly.type
_entity_poly.pdbx_seq_one_letter_code
_entity_poly.pdbx_strand_id
1 'polypeptide(L)'
;MKHSRRPWVRLAVLAMFVLAALSTASAQSLHDKWYKVLVKADTSRLNPVNGNFSSYKFQFYIYVHLEYIEPGISPRGAHYRCVFWTKFENGMWGMAMVNRARTHPFSENFFPQCWIRLHTEKGDALATYVSLRIVATPTTNSFSAAGDIWEGYDINGKLLFGWLTMTGQLTPRPKWADIT
;
A
#
# COMPACT_ATOMS: atom_id res chain seq x y z
N MET A 1 -17.46 -22.75 -50.54
CA MET A 1 -16.69 -22.63 -49.27
C MET A 1 -17.61 -22.98 -48.10
N LYS A 2 -17.31 -24.05 -47.34
CA LYS A 2 -18.13 -24.48 -46.18
C LYS A 2 -17.91 -23.50 -45.01
N HIS A 3 -18.84 -22.56 -44.80
CA HIS A 3 -18.85 -21.75 -43.59
C HIS A 3 -19.17 -22.63 -42.38
N SER A 4 -18.25 -22.67 -41.41
CA SER A 4 -18.40 -23.40 -40.14
C SER A 4 -19.70 -23.01 -39.42
N ARG A 5 -20.57 -24.01 -39.18
CA ARG A 5 -21.97 -23.92 -38.71
C ARG A 5 -22.16 -23.68 -37.20
N ARG A 6 -21.23 -23.02 -36.50
CA ARG A 6 -21.33 -22.90 -35.03
C ARG A 6 -20.98 -21.49 -34.53
N PRO A 7 -21.85 -20.49 -34.74
CA PRO A 7 -21.66 -19.13 -34.22
C PRO A 7 -21.44 -19.10 -32.70
N TRP A 8 -22.09 -20.00 -31.97
CA TRP A 8 -21.95 -20.18 -30.52
C TRP A 8 -20.53 -20.56 -30.07
N VAL A 9 -19.82 -21.36 -30.87
CA VAL A 9 -18.43 -21.74 -30.57
C VAL A 9 -17.50 -20.53 -30.72
N ARG A 10 -17.74 -19.68 -31.73
CA ARG A 10 -16.97 -18.44 -31.90
C ARG A 10 -17.21 -17.45 -30.76
N LEU A 11 -18.46 -17.34 -30.29
CA LEU A 11 -18.82 -16.49 -29.17
C LEU A 11 -18.16 -16.98 -27.86
N ALA A 12 -18.20 -18.28 -27.59
CA ALA A 12 -17.57 -18.87 -26.41
C ALA A 12 -16.04 -18.72 -26.43
N VAL A 13 -15.41 -18.90 -27.59
CA VAL A 13 -13.96 -18.69 -27.76
C VAL A 13 -13.62 -17.21 -27.57
N LEU A 14 -14.39 -16.29 -28.15
CA LEU A 14 -14.19 -14.85 -27.94
C LEU A 14 -14.35 -14.47 -26.46
N ALA A 15 -15.37 -15.00 -25.78
CA ALA A 15 -15.59 -14.77 -24.35
C ALA A 15 -14.43 -15.31 -23.51
N MET A 16 -13.87 -16.48 -23.85
CA MET A 16 -12.68 -17.01 -23.18
C MET A 16 -11.45 -16.15 -23.43
N PHE A 17 -11.23 -15.63 -24.65
CA PHE A 17 -10.14 -14.70 -24.93
C PHE A 17 -10.32 -13.37 -24.19
N VAL A 18 -11.54 -12.85 -24.10
CA VAL A 18 -11.85 -11.64 -23.33
C VAL A 18 -11.64 -11.88 -21.84
N LEU A 19 -12.06 -13.03 -21.31
CA LEU A 19 -11.83 -13.41 -19.91
C LEU A 19 -10.35 -13.63 -19.59
N ALA A 20 -9.60 -14.25 -20.51
CA ALA A 20 -8.15 -14.42 -20.40
C ALA A 20 -7.42 -13.08 -20.51
N ALA A 21 -7.84 -12.20 -21.41
CA ALA A 21 -7.28 -10.85 -21.55
C ALA A 21 -7.59 -9.98 -20.32
N LEU A 22 -8.80 -10.09 -19.76
CA LEU A 22 -9.20 -9.41 -18.52
C LEU A 22 -8.44 -9.96 -17.30
N SER A 23 -8.18 -11.27 -17.24
CA SER A 23 -7.37 -11.85 -16.16
C SER A 23 -5.91 -11.42 -16.25
N THR A 24 -5.31 -11.44 -17.46
CA THR A 24 -3.95 -10.93 -17.68
C THR A 24 -3.86 -9.43 -17.47
N ALA A 25 -4.84 -8.64 -17.88
CA ALA A 25 -4.87 -7.19 -17.64
C ALA A 25 -5.07 -6.86 -16.16
N SER A 26 -5.81 -7.68 -15.40
CA SER A 26 -5.97 -7.49 -13.95
C SER A 26 -4.65 -7.75 -13.20
N ALA A 27 -3.89 -8.77 -13.61
CA ALA A 27 -2.55 -9.06 -13.10
C ALA A 27 -1.54 -8.00 -13.57
N GLN A 28 -1.52 -7.66 -14.87
CA GLN A 28 -0.65 -6.61 -15.44
C GLN A 28 -0.92 -5.21 -14.88
N SER A 29 -2.11 -4.95 -14.34
CA SER A 29 -2.42 -3.64 -13.77
C SER A 29 -1.55 -3.32 -12.55
N LEU A 30 -1.01 -4.30 -11.81
CA LEU A 30 -0.31 -4.07 -10.53
C LEU A 30 1.19 -3.77 -10.65
N HIS A 31 1.75 -3.67 -11.86
CA HIS A 31 3.20 -3.78 -12.05
C HIS A 31 4.03 -2.54 -11.69
N ASP A 32 3.42 -1.36 -11.72
CA ASP A 32 4.05 -0.11 -11.28
C ASP A 32 2.95 0.89 -10.90
N LYS A 33 2.70 1.04 -9.60
CA LYS A 33 1.58 1.86 -9.10
C LYS A 33 2.03 2.82 -8.01
N TRP A 34 1.55 4.04 -8.13
CA TRP A 34 1.69 5.08 -7.10
C TRP A 34 0.37 5.33 -6.41
N TYR A 35 0.39 5.35 -5.09
CA TYR A 35 -0.77 5.67 -4.28
C TYR A 35 -0.49 6.89 -3.43
N LYS A 36 -1.42 7.84 -3.42
CA LYS A 36 -1.44 8.89 -2.39
C LYS A 36 -2.28 8.37 -1.23
N VAL A 37 -1.65 8.21 -0.07
CA VAL A 37 -2.23 7.53 1.09
C VAL A 37 -2.36 8.51 2.24
N LEU A 38 -3.55 8.61 2.81
CA LEU A 38 -3.82 9.31 4.06
C LEU A 38 -3.55 8.37 5.22
N VAL A 39 -2.63 8.76 6.09
CA VAL A 39 -2.36 8.10 7.37
C VAL A 39 -3.13 8.85 8.46
N LYS A 40 -3.90 8.12 9.26
CA LYS A 40 -4.55 8.62 10.47
C LYS A 40 -4.17 7.72 11.61
N ALA A 41 -3.77 8.28 12.74
CA ALA A 41 -3.65 7.49 13.95
C ALA A 41 -4.36 8.15 15.12
N ASP A 42 -5.07 7.30 15.85
CA ASP A 42 -5.61 7.60 17.15
C ASP A 42 -4.60 7.10 18.17
N THR A 43 -3.85 8.02 18.78
CA THR A 43 -2.75 7.69 19.68
C THR A 43 -2.94 8.27 21.07
N SER A 44 -2.24 7.69 22.03
CA SER A 44 -2.07 8.19 23.38
C SER A 44 -0.58 8.38 23.65
N ARG A 45 -0.25 9.53 24.23
CA ARG A 45 1.08 9.87 24.75
C ARG A 45 1.20 9.39 26.18
N LEU A 46 2.26 8.65 26.46
CA LEU A 46 2.66 8.37 27.84
C LEU A 46 3.64 9.45 28.31
N ASN A 47 3.34 10.10 29.44
CA ASN A 47 4.33 10.90 30.14
C ASN A 47 5.21 9.96 30.99
N PRO A 48 6.51 9.78 30.67
CA PRO A 48 7.36 8.84 31.38
C PRO A 48 7.69 9.29 32.81
N VAL A 49 7.51 10.56 33.15
CA VAL A 49 7.84 11.13 34.46
C VAL A 49 6.74 10.85 35.48
N ASN A 50 5.47 10.97 35.08
CA ASN A 50 4.33 10.84 36.00
C ASN A 50 3.33 9.73 35.63
N GLY A 51 3.56 8.99 34.54
CA GLY A 51 2.72 7.87 34.12
C GLY A 51 1.39 8.26 33.48
N ASN A 52 1.09 9.55 33.31
CA ASN A 52 -0.20 9.99 32.77
C ASN A 52 -0.28 9.82 31.25
N PHE A 53 -1.45 9.37 30.79
CA PHE A 53 -1.79 9.32 29.38
C PHE A 53 -2.52 10.58 28.93
N SER A 54 -2.24 11.04 27.70
CA SER A 54 -2.99 12.10 27.03
C SER A 54 -3.26 11.73 25.58
N SER A 55 -4.37 12.19 25.00
CA SER A 55 -4.68 11.90 23.61
C SER A 55 -3.78 12.68 22.66
N TYR A 56 -3.38 12.03 21.57
CA TYR A 56 -2.66 12.66 20.47
C TYR A 56 -3.14 12.08 19.15
N LYS A 57 -3.42 12.94 18.18
CA LYS A 57 -3.89 12.51 16.87
C LYS A 57 -3.04 13.18 15.83
N PHE A 58 -2.64 12.42 14.83
CA PHE A 58 -1.99 12.96 13.65
C PHE A 58 -2.65 12.41 12.40
N GLN A 59 -2.67 13.27 11.39
CA GLN A 59 -3.18 12.97 10.08
C GLN A 59 -2.23 13.59 9.05
N PHE A 60 -1.63 12.78 8.20
CA PHE A 60 -0.70 13.24 7.18
C PHE A 60 -0.76 12.34 5.94
N TYR A 61 -0.23 12.84 4.83
CA TYR A 61 -0.16 12.09 3.58
C TYR A 61 1.21 11.46 3.40
N ILE A 62 1.22 10.26 2.85
CA ILE A 62 2.41 9.59 2.32
C ILE A 62 2.17 9.18 0.86
N TYR A 63 3.24 8.76 0.18
CA TYR A 63 3.12 8.02 -1.07
C TYR A 63 3.59 6.59 -0.89
N VAL A 64 2.88 5.65 -1.53
CA VAL A 64 3.29 4.24 -1.59
C VAL A 64 3.50 3.89 -3.04
N HIS A 65 4.69 3.42 -3.36
CA HIS A 65 5.06 2.92 -4.68
C HIS A 65 5.15 1.40 -4.63
N LEU A 66 4.42 0.73 -5.52
CA LEU A 66 4.38 -0.72 -5.64
C LEU A 66 4.89 -1.12 -7.01
N GLU A 67 6.04 -1.79 -7.01
CA GLU A 67 6.72 -2.29 -8.20
C GLU A 67 6.68 -3.83 -8.18
N TYR A 68 6.22 -4.43 -9.27
CA TYR A 68 6.21 -5.88 -9.41
C TYR A 68 7.60 -6.41 -9.73
N ILE A 69 8.02 -7.48 -9.05
CA ILE A 69 9.30 -8.13 -9.26
C ILE A 69 9.11 -9.43 -10.05
N GLU A 70 8.34 -10.37 -9.51
CA GLU A 70 8.25 -11.74 -10.02
C GLU A 70 6.96 -12.44 -9.53
N PRO A 71 6.51 -13.52 -10.20
CA PRO A 71 5.37 -14.31 -9.72
C PRO A 71 5.70 -15.07 -8.44
N GLY A 72 4.68 -15.40 -7.65
CA GLY A 72 4.79 -16.25 -6.46
C GLY A 72 4.90 -17.75 -6.77
N ILE A 73 4.97 -18.57 -5.71
CA ILE A 73 5.15 -20.05 -5.80
C ILE A 73 3.81 -20.79 -6.04
N SER A 74 2.68 -20.10 -5.89
CA SER A 74 1.31 -20.64 -6.00
C SER A 74 0.62 -20.07 -7.24
N PRO A 75 -0.43 -20.71 -7.81
CA PRO A 75 -1.18 -20.16 -8.94
C PRO A 75 -1.75 -18.74 -8.72
N ARG A 76 -1.69 -18.21 -7.48
CA ARG A 76 -1.95 -16.81 -7.14
C ARG A 76 -0.84 -16.30 -6.21
N GLY A 77 -0.60 -14.99 -6.25
CA GLY A 77 0.38 -14.31 -5.41
C GLY A 77 1.60 -13.84 -6.19
N ALA A 78 2.19 -12.74 -5.76
CA ALA A 78 3.31 -12.10 -6.44
C ALA A 78 4.27 -11.47 -5.45
N HIS A 79 5.50 -11.25 -5.90
CA HIS A 79 6.54 -10.58 -5.15
C HIS A 79 6.60 -9.12 -5.62
N TYR A 80 6.44 -8.19 -4.67
CA TYR A 80 6.52 -6.76 -4.94
C TYR A 80 7.63 -6.11 -4.12
N ARG A 81 8.21 -5.07 -4.70
CA ARG A 81 8.91 -4.03 -3.96
C ARG A 81 7.90 -2.95 -3.58
N CYS A 82 7.66 -2.79 -2.28
CA CYS A 82 6.79 -1.77 -1.72
C CYS A 82 7.65 -0.68 -1.07
N VAL A 83 7.59 0.53 -1.61
CA VAL A 83 8.39 1.67 -1.16
C VAL A 83 7.47 2.72 -0.55
N PHE A 84 7.74 3.08 0.70
CA PHE A 84 7.02 4.09 1.45
C PHE A 84 7.80 5.39 1.40
N TRP A 85 7.15 6.45 0.95
CA TRP A 85 7.70 7.80 0.85
C TRP A 85 6.97 8.73 1.79
N THR A 86 7.72 9.45 2.61
CA THR A 86 7.16 10.41 3.56
C THR A 86 7.82 11.77 3.42
N LYS A 87 7.20 12.78 4.04
CA LYS A 87 7.74 14.13 4.08
C LYS A 87 8.54 14.30 5.38
N PHE A 88 9.80 14.68 5.26
CA PHE A 88 10.68 14.93 6.41
C PHE A 88 10.54 16.37 6.94
N GLU A 89 11.16 16.67 8.08
CA GLU A 89 11.11 17.98 8.77
C GLU A 89 11.52 19.16 7.87
N ASN A 90 12.48 18.95 6.99
CA ASN A 90 12.91 19.96 6.01
C ASN A 90 11.92 20.19 4.87
N GLY A 91 10.77 19.52 4.91
CA GLY A 91 9.69 19.63 3.93
C GLY A 91 9.90 18.82 2.65
N MET A 92 11.01 18.09 2.51
CA MET A 92 11.30 17.27 1.34
C MET A 92 10.67 15.88 1.44
N TRP A 93 10.25 15.35 0.30
CA TRP A 93 9.86 13.94 0.18
C TRP A 93 11.10 13.07 0.13
N GLY A 94 11.10 11.99 0.90
CA GLY A 94 12.15 11.00 0.84
C GLY A 94 11.63 9.62 1.19
N MET A 95 12.46 8.63 0.88
CA MET A 95 12.16 7.24 1.11
C MET A 95 12.26 6.93 2.60
N ALA A 96 11.15 6.50 3.20
CA ALA A 96 11.07 6.15 4.61
C ALA A 96 11.39 4.67 4.84
N MET A 97 10.88 3.80 3.98
CA MET A 97 11.14 2.36 4.06
C MET A 97 10.96 1.66 2.71
N VAL A 98 11.72 0.59 2.48
CA VAL A 98 11.57 -0.33 1.37
C VAL A 98 11.32 -1.72 1.93
N ASN A 99 10.21 -2.33 1.53
CA ASN A 99 9.92 -3.73 1.82
C ASN A 99 9.89 -4.54 0.53
N ARG A 100 10.47 -5.73 0.57
CA ARG A 100 10.24 -6.76 -0.44
C ARG A 100 9.28 -7.76 0.18
N ALA A 101 8.04 -7.75 -0.30
CA ALA A 101 6.97 -8.51 0.31
C ALA A 101 6.32 -9.41 -0.74
N ARG A 102 6.17 -10.68 -0.37
CA ARG A 102 5.35 -11.63 -1.12
C ARG A 102 3.92 -11.49 -0.64
N THR A 103 2.98 -11.33 -1.56
CA THR A 103 1.56 -11.36 -1.21
C THR A 103 1.14 -12.75 -0.78
N HIS A 104 -0.06 -12.86 -0.21
CA HIS A 104 -0.62 -14.12 0.23
C HIS A 104 -0.68 -15.14 -0.93
N PRO A 105 -0.37 -16.44 -0.69
CA PRO A 105 -0.38 -17.48 -1.74
C PRO A 105 -1.73 -17.70 -2.42
N PHE A 106 -2.80 -17.14 -1.86
CA PHE A 106 -4.16 -17.24 -2.39
C PHE A 106 -4.73 -15.89 -2.86
N SER A 107 -3.96 -14.79 -2.72
CA SER A 107 -4.39 -13.44 -3.13
C SER A 107 -3.23 -12.48 -3.35
N GLU A 108 -3.15 -11.88 -4.55
CA GLU A 108 -2.19 -10.80 -4.88
C GLU A 108 -2.50 -9.46 -4.21
N ASN A 109 -3.69 -9.34 -3.64
CA ASN A 109 -4.18 -8.09 -3.07
C ASN A 109 -3.87 -7.96 -1.57
N PHE A 110 -3.42 -9.05 -0.93
CA PHE A 110 -3.15 -9.08 0.50
C PHE A 110 -1.67 -9.32 0.74
N PHE A 111 -1.04 -8.42 1.49
CA PHE A 111 0.33 -8.57 1.91
C PHE A 111 0.36 -9.10 3.35
N PRO A 112 1.37 -9.92 3.72
CA PRO A 112 1.65 -10.20 5.11
C PRO A 112 1.95 -8.91 5.85
N GLN A 113 1.88 -8.98 7.18
CA GLN A 113 2.14 -7.83 8.02
C GLN A 113 3.55 -7.29 7.73
N CYS A 114 3.65 -6.01 7.40
CA CYS A 114 4.87 -5.31 7.03
C CYS A 114 5.26 -4.35 8.14
N TRP A 115 6.51 -4.40 8.58
CA TRP A 115 7.08 -3.32 9.37
C TRP A 115 7.21 -2.07 8.50
N ILE A 116 6.78 -0.92 8.99
CA ILE A 116 6.99 0.37 8.34
C ILE A 116 7.52 1.38 9.35
N ARG A 117 8.36 2.30 8.87
CA ARG A 117 8.74 3.51 9.59
C ARG A 117 8.30 4.73 8.79
N LEU A 118 7.61 5.66 9.44
CA LEU A 118 7.08 6.88 8.85
C LEU A 118 7.56 8.09 9.64
N HIS A 119 7.75 9.21 8.96
CA HIS A 119 8.12 10.50 9.55
C HIS A 119 7.11 11.57 9.12
N THR A 120 6.89 12.58 9.95
CA THR A 120 6.06 13.73 9.59
C THR A 120 6.93 14.96 9.32
N GLU A 121 6.35 15.95 8.63
CA GLU A 121 6.99 17.26 8.45
C GLU A 121 7.19 18.02 9.77
N LYS A 122 6.58 17.54 10.86
CA LYS A 122 6.71 18.10 12.21
C LYS A 122 7.76 17.35 13.05
N GLY A 123 8.42 16.34 12.51
CA GLY A 123 9.44 15.57 13.22
C GLY A 123 8.90 14.43 14.08
N ASP A 124 7.60 14.12 13.99
CA ASP A 124 7.07 12.91 14.62
C ASP A 124 7.52 11.67 13.83
N ALA A 125 7.81 10.59 14.53
CA ALA A 125 8.25 9.33 13.94
C ALA A 125 7.38 8.17 14.41
N LEU A 126 7.05 7.25 13.52
CA LEU A 126 6.18 6.10 13.80
C LEU A 126 6.79 4.84 13.23
N ALA A 127 6.82 3.79 14.02
CA ALA A 127 7.27 2.47 13.63
C ALA A 127 6.24 1.43 14.07
N THR A 128 5.81 0.58 13.14
CA THR A 128 4.55 -0.17 13.27
C THR A 128 4.48 -1.32 12.29
N TYR A 129 3.72 -2.35 12.65
CA TYR A 129 3.42 -3.48 11.80
C TYR A 129 2.02 -3.35 11.20
N VAL A 130 1.93 -3.18 9.88
CA VAL A 130 0.66 -2.97 9.17
C VAL A 130 0.37 -4.09 8.18
N SER A 131 -0.90 -4.48 8.07
CA SER A 131 -1.36 -5.41 7.03
C SER A 131 -1.81 -4.64 5.80
N LEU A 132 -1.02 -4.70 4.72
CA LEU A 132 -1.33 -3.95 3.50
C LEU A 132 -2.33 -4.71 2.63
N ARG A 133 -3.27 -3.96 2.05
CA ARG A 133 -4.24 -4.46 1.10
C ARG A 133 -4.38 -3.50 -0.07
N ILE A 134 -4.26 -4.04 -1.27
CA ILE A 134 -4.65 -3.33 -2.50
C ILE A 134 -6.07 -3.78 -2.84
N VAL A 135 -7.00 -2.84 -2.90
CA VAL A 135 -8.39 -3.13 -3.29
C VAL A 135 -8.57 -2.66 -4.72
N ALA A 136 -8.46 -3.60 -5.66
CA ALA A 136 -8.85 -3.40 -7.04
C ALA A 136 -10.38 -3.52 -7.15
N THR A 137 -11.05 -2.41 -7.41
CA THR A 137 -12.48 -2.38 -7.74
C THR A 137 -12.67 -2.14 -9.25
N PRO A 138 -13.84 -2.45 -9.82
CA PRO A 138 -14.10 -2.23 -11.24
C PRO A 138 -13.95 -0.77 -11.71
N THR A 139 -14.01 0.18 -10.78
CA THR A 139 -13.95 1.62 -11.08
C THR A 139 -12.66 2.28 -10.59
N THR A 140 -11.98 1.75 -9.58
CA THR A 140 -10.77 2.34 -8.99
C THR A 140 -9.84 1.30 -8.35
N ASN A 141 -8.54 1.61 -8.30
CA ASN A 141 -7.58 0.91 -7.44
C ASN A 141 -7.35 1.74 -6.17
N SER A 142 -7.62 1.15 -5.02
CA SER A 142 -7.41 1.78 -3.71
C SER A 142 -6.40 1.00 -2.86
N PHE A 143 -5.81 1.70 -1.90
CA PHE A 143 -4.87 1.17 -0.93
C PHE A 143 -5.52 1.24 0.45
N SER A 144 -5.42 0.18 1.23
CA SER A 144 -5.74 0.23 2.65
C SER A 144 -4.74 -0.54 3.48
N ALA A 145 -4.44 -0.05 4.67
CA ALA A 145 -3.68 -0.77 5.66
C ALA A 145 -4.08 -0.32 7.06
N ALA A 146 -3.85 -1.17 8.05
CA ALA A 146 -4.07 -0.83 9.44
C ALA A 146 -3.16 -1.67 10.34
N GLY A 147 -2.89 -1.17 11.55
CA GLY A 147 -2.04 -1.87 12.52
C GLY A 147 -1.81 -1.09 13.80
N ASP A 148 -1.27 -1.80 14.79
CA ASP A 148 -0.86 -1.24 16.07
C ASP A 148 0.46 -0.47 15.92
N ILE A 149 0.54 0.70 16.54
CA ILE A 149 1.79 1.44 16.70
C ILE A 149 2.60 0.71 17.76
N TRP A 150 3.66 0.06 17.31
CA TRP A 150 4.58 -0.68 18.17
C TRP A 150 5.56 0.25 18.87
N GLU A 151 6.07 1.24 18.13
CA GLU A 151 7.04 2.21 18.63
C GLU A 151 6.82 3.55 17.90
N GLY A 152 6.35 4.57 18.60
CA GLY A 152 6.17 5.91 18.01
C GLY A 152 6.68 7.00 18.95
N TYR A 153 7.12 8.11 18.38
CA TYR A 153 7.61 9.26 19.12
C TYR A 153 7.06 10.55 18.51
N ASP A 154 6.67 11.50 19.36
CA ASP A 154 6.37 12.86 18.91
C ASP A 154 7.66 13.70 18.75
N ILE A 155 7.52 14.93 18.22
CA ILE A 155 8.62 15.90 18.07
C ILE A 155 9.46 16.13 19.36
N ASN A 156 8.90 15.87 20.54
CA ASN A 156 9.59 16.04 21.83
C ASN A 156 10.17 14.72 22.37
N GLY A 157 10.18 13.65 21.57
CA GLY A 157 10.65 12.32 21.97
C GLY A 157 9.70 11.58 22.91
N LYS A 158 8.44 12.01 23.06
CA LYS A 158 7.48 11.30 23.93
C LYS A 158 6.91 10.09 23.22
N LEU A 159 6.88 8.97 23.93
CA LEU A 159 6.39 7.70 23.42
C LEU A 159 4.89 7.76 23.08
N LEU A 160 4.55 7.25 21.91
CA LEU A 160 3.21 7.17 21.34
C LEU A 160 2.79 5.70 21.25
N PHE A 161 1.55 5.44 21.69
CA PHE A 161 0.88 4.15 21.55
C PHE A 161 -0.46 4.35 20.86
N GLY A 162 -0.94 3.36 20.12
CA GLY A 162 -2.29 3.42 19.56
C GLY A 162 -2.43 2.61 18.28
N TRP A 163 -3.43 2.99 17.49
CA TRP A 163 -3.76 2.32 16.24
C TRP A 163 -3.64 3.30 15.09
N LEU A 164 -3.15 2.82 13.95
CA LEU A 164 -3.12 3.60 12.72
C LEU A 164 -3.96 2.95 11.63
N THR A 165 -4.52 3.80 10.79
CA THR A 165 -5.21 3.45 9.55
C THR A 165 -4.60 4.21 8.40
N MET A 166 -4.54 3.54 7.25
CA MET A 166 -4.00 4.08 6.02
C MET A 166 -5.02 3.82 4.93
N THR A 167 -5.43 4.85 4.21
CA THR A 167 -6.32 4.71 3.06
C THR A 167 -5.83 5.59 1.92
N GLY A 168 -5.82 5.07 0.71
CA GLY A 168 -5.26 5.77 -0.43
C GLY A 168 -5.90 5.41 -1.75
N GLN A 169 -5.59 6.22 -2.75
CA GLN A 169 -6.08 6.06 -4.11
C GLN A 169 -4.91 6.10 -5.07
N LEU A 170 -5.05 5.37 -6.17
CA LEU A 170 -4.11 5.41 -7.28
C LEU A 170 -3.94 6.85 -7.78
N THR A 171 -2.70 7.22 -8.07
CA THR A 171 -2.33 8.55 -8.55
C THR A 171 -1.21 8.42 -9.57
N PRO A 172 -1.03 9.37 -10.49
CA PRO A 172 0.16 9.41 -11.33
C PRO A 172 1.43 9.50 -10.49
N ARG A 173 2.56 9.04 -11.05
CA ARG A 173 3.87 9.21 -10.41
C ARG A 173 4.10 10.68 -10.02
N PRO A 174 4.49 10.99 -8.78
CA PRO A 174 4.76 12.36 -8.36
C PRO A 174 5.99 12.93 -9.08
N LYS A 175 5.92 14.18 -9.55
CA LYS A 175 7.01 14.85 -10.29
C LYS A 175 8.35 14.87 -9.54
N TRP A 176 8.33 14.98 -8.21
CA TRP A 176 9.54 14.99 -7.40
C TRP A 176 10.26 13.63 -7.37
N ALA A 177 9.55 12.55 -7.70
CA ALA A 177 10.13 11.21 -7.77
C ALA A 177 10.88 10.97 -9.09
N ASP A 178 10.82 11.88 -10.07
CA ASP A 178 11.54 11.78 -11.35
C ASP A 178 13.00 12.25 -11.26
N ILE A 179 13.37 12.90 -10.14
CA ILE A 179 14.67 13.58 -9.96
C ILE A 179 15.73 12.66 -9.33
N THR A 180 15.40 11.39 -9.07
CA THR A 180 16.30 10.37 -8.52
C THR A 180 16.65 9.31 -9.55
#